data_AF-A0A7W9SMT6-F1
#
_entry.id   AF-A0A7W9SMT6-F1
#
_cell.length_a   1.000
_cell.length_b   1.000
_cell.length_c   1.000
_cell.angle_alpha   90.00
_cell.angle_beta   90.00
_cell.angle_gamma   90.00
#
_symmetry.space_group_name_H-M   'P 1'
#
loop_
_entity.id
_entity.type
_entity.pdbx_description
1 polymer ?
#
loop_
_entity_poly.entity_id
_entity_poly.type
_entity_poly.pdbx_seq_one_letter_code
_entity_poly.pdbx_strand_id
1 'polypeptide(L)'
;MKLLSTRDRGFLLVFALLSAFLWLRDRSWVGSSSDTLPILAGFPLFVYLGGPWHLRKDPLTLTPAGVGGAVVLFMVGLSLEANLLLALSMAFLTDSYLRTRLEPQTLTRARALLPLIVLAYPWLVLDGQPLTWWFRLTGAGATAHFFSLLGLSVAQEGVHLTIQGLQVSVDPACSGLNVLQAALLAGLAVAVRNERVKRLQDALPALLTLVALAWLANVARILMLCVIALTFGADVARGPVHASGGLLVLVLMFVLTLKLFARRREPRA
;
A
#
# COMPACT_ATOMS: atom_id res chain seq x y z
N MET A 1 14.03 -25.22 19.29
CA MET A 1 12.79 -24.45 19.03
C MET A 1 11.86 -24.66 20.23
N LYS A 2 11.63 -23.67 21.09
CA LYS A 2 10.67 -23.84 22.21
C LYS A 2 9.27 -24.03 21.62
N LEU A 3 8.55 -25.06 22.08
CA LEU A 3 7.17 -25.30 21.68
C LEU A 3 6.29 -24.11 22.11
N LEU A 4 5.40 -23.68 21.22
CA LEU A 4 4.39 -22.65 21.52
C LEU A 4 3.51 -23.10 22.69
N SER A 5 3.25 -22.19 23.64
CA SER A 5 2.35 -22.47 24.77
C SER A 5 0.91 -22.66 24.30
N THR A 6 0.07 -23.31 25.10
CA THR A 6 -1.38 -23.46 24.79
C THR A 6 -2.05 -22.11 24.54
N ARG A 7 -1.64 -21.06 25.29
CA ARG A 7 -2.13 -19.69 25.12
C ARG A 7 -1.72 -19.10 23.77
N ASP A 8 -0.49 -19.36 23.33
CA ASP A 8 -0.01 -18.91 22.01
C ASP A 8 -0.82 -19.55 20.89
N ARG A 9 -1.08 -20.86 20.98
CA ARG A 9 -1.87 -21.58 19.98
C ARG A 9 -3.29 -21.03 19.92
N GLY A 10 -3.90 -20.75 21.07
CA GLY A 10 -5.23 -20.13 21.14
C GLY A 10 -5.25 -18.75 20.48
N PHE A 11 -4.28 -17.89 20.80
CA PHE A 11 -4.16 -16.58 20.17
C PHE A 11 -3.97 -16.68 18.65
N LEU A 12 -3.05 -17.53 18.19
CA LEU A 12 -2.78 -17.71 16.77
C LEU A 12 -3.98 -18.28 16.01
N LEU A 13 -4.75 -19.18 16.65
CA LEU A 13 -5.99 -19.70 16.08
C LEU A 13 -7.03 -18.57 15.90
N VAL A 14 -7.26 -17.75 16.94
CA VAL A 14 -8.17 -16.61 16.85
C VAL A 14 -7.70 -15.62 15.77
N PHE A 15 -6.42 -15.29 15.74
CA PHE A 15 -5.83 -14.42 14.71
C PHE A 15 -6.04 -14.97 13.30
N ALA A 16 -5.84 -16.28 13.11
CA ALA A 16 -6.05 -16.95 11.81
C ALA A 16 -7.52 -16.93 11.40
N LEU A 17 -8.45 -17.21 12.33
CA LEU A 17 -9.89 -17.18 12.07
C LEU A 17 -10.37 -15.77 11.70
N LEU A 18 -9.92 -14.74 12.43
CA LEU A 18 -10.23 -13.34 12.10
C LEU A 18 -9.64 -12.93 10.76
N SER A 19 -8.39 -13.33 10.46
CA SER A 19 -7.77 -13.04 9.17
C SER A 19 -8.53 -13.70 8.01
N ALA A 20 -8.91 -14.98 8.17
CA ALA A 20 -9.71 -15.69 7.20
C ALA A 20 -11.08 -15.03 7.01
N PHE A 21 -11.73 -14.62 8.08
CA PHE A 21 -12.98 -13.86 8.02
C PHE A 21 -12.82 -12.56 7.21
N LEU A 22 -11.79 -11.75 7.47
CA LEU A 22 -11.52 -10.51 6.72
C LEU A 22 -11.30 -10.76 5.22
N TRP A 23 -10.55 -11.80 4.85
CA TRP A 23 -10.31 -12.13 3.45
C TRP A 23 -11.54 -12.70 2.74
N LEU A 24 -12.42 -13.39 3.46
CA LEU A 24 -13.59 -14.06 2.91
C LEU A 24 -14.88 -13.21 2.96
N ARG A 25 -14.91 -12.14 3.77
CA ARG A 25 -16.07 -11.26 3.95
C ARG A 25 -16.52 -10.62 2.63
N ASP A 26 -15.57 -10.11 1.87
CA ASP A 26 -15.78 -9.56 0.54
C ASP A 26 -14.69 -10.12 -0.37
N ARG A 27 -15.07 -10.74 -1.49
CA ARG A 27 -14.13 -11.35 -2.45
C ARG A 27 -13.97 -10.54 -3.73
N SER A 28 -14.54 -9.34 -3.81
CA SER A 28 -14.39 -8.45 -4.98
C SER A 28 -12.93 -8.07 -5.25
N TRP A 29 -12.06 -8.12 -4.22
CA TRP A 29 -10.61 -7.91 -4.36
C TRP A 29 -9.87 -9.02 -5.12
N VAL A 30 -10.49 -10.18 -5.34
CA VAL A 30 -9.90 -11.32 -6.06
C VAL A 30 -10.11 -11.19 -7.59
N GLY A 31 -10.54 -10.02 -8.07
CA GLY A 31 -10.88 -9.79 -9.48
C GLY A 31 -9.70 -9.88 -10.46
N SER A 32 -8.48 -9.53 -10.02
CA SER A 32 -7.29 -9.65 -10.86
C SER A 32 -6.03 -10.03 -10.05
N SER A 33 -5.08 -10.69 -10.72
CA SER A 33 -3.79 -11.05 -10.12
C SER A 33 -2.96 -9.83 -9.73
N SER A 34 -3.10 -8.71 -10.46
CA SER A 34 -2.42 -7.45 -10.13
C SER A 34 -2.89 -6.82 -8.83
N ASP A 35 -4.13 -7.08 -8.42
CA ASP A 35 -4.70 -6.52 -7.19
C ASP A 35 -4.40 -7.45 -6.01
N THR A 36 -4.48 -8.76 -6.26
CA THR A 36 -4.38 -9.84 -5.24
C THR A 36 -2.95 -10.03 -4.74
N LEU A 37 -1.95 -10.08 -5.65
CA LEU A 37 -0.58 -10.44 -5.29
C LEU A 37 0.05 -9.50 -4.26
N PRO A 38 -0.06 -8.16 -4.37
CA PRO A 38 0.55 -7.29 -3.37
C PRO A 38 -0.13 -7.42 -1.99
N ILE A 39 -1.44 -7.68 -1.90
CA ILE A 39 -2.12 -7.98 -0.62
C ILE A 39 -1.52 -9.23 0.01
N LEU A 40 -1.43 -10.32 -0.76
CA LEU A 40 -0.91 -11.60 -0.26
C LEU A 40 0.57 -11.54 0.15
N ALA A 41 1.33 -10.61 -0.42
CA ALA A 41 2.74 -10.40 -0.11
C ALA A 41 2.97 -9.67 1.22
N GLY A 42 1.97 -8.97 1.77
CA GLY A 42 2.12 -8.15 3.00
C GLY A 42 2.55 -8.97 4.22
N PHE A 43 1.87 -10.08 4.48
CA PHE A 43 2.17 -10.92 5.64
C PHE A 43 3.52 -11.66 5.50
N PRO A 44 3.85 -12.33 4.37
CA PRO A 44 5.18 -12.90 4.15
C PRO A 44 6.31 -11.88 4.29
N LEU A 45 6.14 -10.66 3.77
CA LEU A 45 7.15 -9.60 3.91
C LEU A 45 7.33 -9.16 5.37
N PHE A 46 6.24 -9.04 6.13
CA PHE A 46 6.30 -8.78 7.57
C PHE A 46 7.11 -9.86 8.30
N VAL A 47 6.81 -11.14 8.03
CA VAL A 47 7.50 -12.29 8.64
C VAL A 47 8.99 -12.31 8.28
N TYR A 48 9.31 -12.11 6.99
CA TYR A 48 10.67 -12.13 6.48
C TYR A 48 11.52 -10.97 7.01
N LEU A 49 11.01 -9.73 6.94
CA LEU A 49 11.77 -8.53 7.32
C LEU A 49 11.90 -8.35 8.83
N GLY A 50 11.00 -8.93 9.62
CA GLY A 50 11.10 -8.92 11.08
C GLY A 50 12.14 -9.90 11.63
N GLY A 51 12.60 -10.85 10.82
CA GLY A 51 13.64 -11.80 11.19
C GLY A 51 15.04 -11.17 11.38
N PRO A 52 15.89 -11.75 12.25
CA PRO A 52 15.59 -12.87 13.16
C PRO A 52 14.72 -12.45 14.37
N TRP A 53 13.78 -13.32 14.75
CA TRP A 53 12.83 -13.07 15.84
C TRP A 53 13.40 -13.52 17.20
N HIS A 54 13.87 -12.57 18.01
CA HIS A 54 14.33 -12.86 19.37
C HIS A 54 13.16 -12.83 20.35
N LEU A 55 12.74 -14.03 20.77
CA LEU A 55 11.65 -14.23 21.71
C LEU A 55 12.16 -14.11 23.15
N ARG A 56 11.37 -13.48 24.02
CA ARG A 56 11.61 -13.41 25.46
C ARG A 56 11.63 -14.82 26.06
N LYS A 57 12.50 -15.02 27.06
CA LYS A 57 12.53 -16.26 27.86
C LYS A 57 11.24 -16.40 28.69
N ASP A 58 10.82 -15.29 29.28
CA ASP A 58 9.63 -15.16 30.12
C ASP A 58 8.64 -14.19 29.46
N PRO A 59 7.60 -14.72 28.79
CA PRO A 59 6.65 -13.91 28.07
C PRO A 59 5.80 -13.06 29.01
N LEU A 60 5.51 -11.82 28.62
CA LEU A 60 4.62 -10.95 29.40
C LEU A 60 3.16 -11.39 29.25
N THR A 61 2.32 -10.95 30.19
CA THR A 61 0.86 -11.08 30.07
C THR A 61 0.33 -10.11 29.01
N LEU A 62 -0.70 -10.54 28.28
CA LEU A 62 -1.42 -9.66 27.36
C LEU A 62 -2.08 -8.54 28.16
N THR A 63 -1.89 -7.30 27.72
CA THR A 63 -2.54 -6.16 28.36
C THR A 63 -3.99 -6.07 27.88
N PRO A 64 -4.98 -5.99 28.80
CA PRO A 64 -6.39 -5.85 28.41
C PRO A 64 -6.65 -4.64 27.53
N ALA A 65 -5.91 -3.54 27.74
CA ALA A 65 -6.04 -2.33 26.93
C ALA A 65 -5.67 -2.54 25.45
N GLY A 66 -4.61 -3.31 25.16
CA GLY A 66 -4.19 -3.57 23.78
C GLY A 66 -5.21 -4.41 23.01
N VAL A 67 -5.68 -5.49 23.64
CA VAL A 67 -6.72 -6.37 23.08
C VAL A 67 -8.06 -5.64 22.98
N GLY A 68 -8.46 -4.90 24.02
CA GLY A 68 -9.68 -4.10 24.05
C GLY A 68 -9.73 -3.06 22.93
N GLY A 69 -8.62 -2.36 22.67
CA GLY A 69 -8.52 -1.45 21.54
C GLY A 69 -8.70 -2.13 20.17
N ALA A 70 -8.09 -3.32 19.99
CA ALA A 70 -8.30 -4.11 18.78
C ALA A 70 -9.76 -4.55 18.61
N VAL A 71 -10.42 -5.01 19.70
CA VAL A 71 -11.83 -5.39 19.67
C VAL A 71 -12.73 -4.20 19.33
N VAL A 72 -12.51 -3.03 19.93
CA VAL A 72 -13.28 -1.83 19.63
C VAL A 72 -13.13 -1.44 18.15
N LEU A 73 -11.90 -1.39 17.63
CA LEU A 73 -11.65 -1.11 16.20
C LEU A 73 -12.33 -2.13 15.29
N PHE A 74 -12.32 -3.41 15.66
CA PHE A 74 -12.96 -4.48 14.91
C PHE A 74 -14.49 -4.30 14.89
N MET A 75 -15.11 -4.05 16.05
CA MET A 75 -16.56 -3.83 16.15
C MET A 75 -17.00 -2.58 15.39
N VAL A 76 -16.28 -1.46 15.53
CA VAL A 76 -16.57 -0.22 14.78
C VAL A 76 -16.38 -0.45 13.28
N GLY A 77 -15.32 -1.17 12.87
CA GLY A 77 -15.10 -1.53 11.46
C GLY A 77 -16.18 -2.44 10.88
N LEU A 78 -16.79 -3.30 11.69
CA LEU A 78 -17.97 -4.06 11.27
C LEU A 78 -19.20 -3.17 11.14
N SER A 79 -19.48 -2.33 12.13
CA SER A 79 -20.66 -1.45 12.13
C SER A 79 -20.64 -0.41 11.02
N LEU A 80 -19.46 0.11 10.66
CA LEU A 80 -19.29 1.10 9.59
C LEU A 80 -18.95 0.46 8.23
N GLU A 81 -18.88 -0.88 8.18
CA GLU A 81 -18.39 -1.64 7.03
C GLU A 81 -16.97 -1.24 6.54
N ALA A 82 -16.20 -0.50 7.34
CA ALA A 82 -14.89 0.02 6.98
C ALA A 82 -13.77 -1.03 7.12
N ASN A 83 -13.30 -1.56 5.99
CA ASN A 83 -12.24 -2.58 5.93
C ASN A 83 -10.89 -2.07 6.46
N LEU A 84 -10.60 -0.76 6.36
CA LEU A 84 -9.39 -0.15 6.94
C LEU A 84 -9.37 -0.28 8.46
N LEU A 85 -10.51 -0.05 9.13
CA LEU A 85 -10.61 -0.20 10.58
C LEU A 85 -10.42 -1.67 11.00
N LEU A 86 -10.92 -2.61 10.20
CA LEU A 86 -10.67 -4.03 10.39
C LEU A 86 -9.18 -4.37 10.23
N ALA A 87 -8.52 -3.88 9.18
CA ALA A 87 -7.08 -4.09 8.98
C ALA A 87 -6.23 -3.48 10.12
N LEU A 88 -6.61 -2.29 10.59
CA LEU A 88 -5.99 -1.65 11.76
C LEU A 88 -6.19 -2.46 13.04
N SER A 89 -7.37 -3.05 13.24
CA SER A 89 -7.63 -3.94 14.38
C SER A 89 -6.66 -5.13 14.41
N MET A 90 -6.36 -5.71 13.24
CA MET A 90 -5.40 -6.82 13.11
C MET A 90 -3.97 -6.38 13.38
N ALA A 91 -3.58 -5.17 12.96
CA ALA A 91 -2.28 -4.59 13.31
C ALA A 91 -2.16 -4.31 14.82
N PHE A 92 -3.21 -3.83 15.48
CA PHE A 92 -3.24 -3.63 16.94
C PHE A 92 -3.18 -4.95 17.71
N LEU A 93 -3.90 -5.97 17.25
CA LEU A 93 -3.86 -7.31 17.81
C LEU A 93 -2.45 -7.91 17.67
N THR A 94 -1.82 -7.73 16.50
CA THR A 94 -0.43 -8.11 16.25
C THR A 94 0.53 -7.37 17.18
N ASP A 95 0.44 -6.04 17.30
CA ASP A 95 1.29 -5.23 18.20
C ASP A 95 1.19 -5.71 19.66
N SER A 96 -0.03 -6.01 20.11
CA SER A 96 -0.31 -6.51 21.46
C SER A 96 0.40 -7.84 21.70
N TYR A 97 0.31 -8.77 20.75
CA TYR A 97 1.01 -10.06 20.83
C TYR A 97 2.53 -9.91 20.78
N LEU A 98 3.06 -9.12 19.84
CA LEU A 98 4.50 -8.90 19.69
C LEU A 98 5.12 -8.34 20.98
N ARG A 99 4.45 -7.39 21.67
CA ARG A 99 4.93 -6.83 22.94
C ARG A 99 5.12 -7.87 24.02
N THR A 100 4.29 -8.92 24.03
CA THR A 100 4.39 -9.99 25.02
C THR A 100 5.48 -11.00 24.72
N ARG A 101 5.87 -11.14 23.45
CA ARG A 101 6.75 -12.20 22.98
C ARG A 101 8.14 -11.74 22.60
N LEU A 102 8.33 -10.52 22.10
CA LEU A 102 9.62 -10.06 21.58
C LEU A 102 10.43 -9.29 22.61
N GLU A 103 11.74 -9.49 22.56
CA GLU A 103 12.71 -8.65 23.28
C GLU A 103 12.63 -7.19 22.80
N PRO A 104 12.93 -6.19 23.66
CA PRO A 104 12.72 -4.77 23.33
C PRO A 104 13.35 -4.31 22.01
N GLN A 105 14.58 -4.77 21.69
CA GLN A 105 15.28 -4.39 20.46
C GLN A 105 14.57 -4.94 19.20
N THR A 106 14.19 -6.22 19.24
CA THR A 106 13.44 -6.87 18.15
C THR A 106 12.03 -6.30 18.03
N LEU A 107 11.39 -5.97 19.15
CA LEU A 107 10.06 -5.36 19.20
C LEU A 107 10.03 -4.02 18.45
N THR A 108 10.99 -3.13 18.68
CA THR A 108 11.02 -1.82 17.99
C THR A 108 11.04 -1.99 16.48
N ARG A 109 11.88 -2.90 15.97
CA ARG A 109 11.96 -3.22 14.54
C ARG A 109 10.68 -3.88 14.02
N ALA A 110 10.13 -4.85 14.74
CA ALA A 110 8.89 -5.53 14.37
C ALA A 110 7.70 -4.55 14.31
N ARG A 111 7.65 -3.59 15.24
CA ARG A 111 6.60 -2.55 15.25
C ARG A 111 6.70 -1.61 14.06
N ALA A 112 7.91 -1.32 13.57
CA ALA A 112 8.11 -0.55 12.36
C ALA A 112 7.52 -1.22 11.10
N LEU A 113 7.29 -2.53 11.15
CA LEU A 113 6.70 -3.34 10.07
C LEU A 113 5.18 -3.48 10.18
N LEU A 114 4.52 -3.00 11.25
CA LEU A 114 3.06 -3.11 11.40
C LEU A 114 2.23 -2.57 10.23
N PRO A 115 2.65 -1.53 9.49
CA PRO A 115 1.89 -1.13 8.30
C PRO A 115 1.84 -2.21 7.22
N LEU A 116 2.80 -3.14 7.15
CA LEU A 116 2.72 -4.30 6.25
C LEU A 116 1.59 -5.26 6.66
N ILE A 117 1.25 -5.35 7.94
CA ILE A 117 0.07 -6.10 8.40
C ILE A 117 -1.20 -5.40 7.93
N VAL A 118 -1.27 -4.08 8.03
CA VAL A 118 -2.42 -3.31 7.52
C VAL A 118 -2.58 -3.52 6.01
N LEU A 119 -1.47 -3.49 5.25
CA LEU A 119 -1.45 -3.71 3.80
C LEU A 119 -1.67 -5.18 3.39
N ALA A 120 -1.63 -6.13 4.33
CA ALA A 120 -1.92 -7.54 4.07
C ALA A 120 -3.43 -7.86 3.96
N TYR A 121 -4.28 -6.85 4.11
CA TYR A 121 -5.73 -6.96 3.99
C TYR A 121 -6.24 -6.07 2.83
N PRO A 122 -7.34 -6.46 2.16
CA PRO A 122 -7.80 -5.82 0.93
C PRO A 122 -8.45 -4.45 1.11
N TRP A 123 -8.23 -3.75 2.24
CA TRP A 123 -8.90 -2.49 2.53
C TRP A 123 -8.64 -1.41 1.48
N LEU A 124 -7.45 -1.37 0.89
CA LEU A 124 -7.11 -0.33 -0.09
C LEU A 124 -7.94 -0.51 -1.38
N VAL A 125 -8.27 -1.74 -1.74
CA VAL A 125 -9.13 -2.04 -2.90
C VAL A 125 -10.60 -1.81 -2.58
N LEU A 126 -11.03 -2.22 -1.38
CA LEU A 126 -12.43 -2.16 -0.97
C LEU A 126 -12.88 -0.74 -0.56
N ASP A 127 -12.05 -0.02 0.19
CA ASP A 127 -12.38 1.31 0.73
C ASP A 127 -11.71 2.46 -0.05
N GLY A 128 -10.73 2.17 -0.91
CA GLY A 128 -9.88 3.18 -1.55
C GLY A 128 -10.51 3.93 -2.72
N GLN A 129 -11.77 3.69 -3.07
CA GLN A 129 -12.44 4.36 -4.20
C GLN A 129 -12.40 5.90 -4.14
N PRO A 130 -12.60 6.56 -2.98
CA PRO A 130 -12.43 8.01 -2.91
C PRO A 130 -11.00 8.44 -3.25
N LEU A 131 -10.00 7.68 -2.80
CA LEU A 131 -8.59 7.98 -3.07
C LEU A 131 -8.26 7.83 -4.56
N THR A 132 -8.77 6.79 -5.22
CA THR A 132 -8.57 6.57 -6.66
C THR A 132 -9.22 7.67 -7.50
N TRP A 133 -10.39 8.16 -7.08
CA TRP A 133 -11.02 9.31 -7.72
C TRP A 133 -10.11 10.54 -7.66
N TRP A 134 -9.54 10.85 -6.48
CA TRP A 134 -8.65 12.00 -6.32
C TRP A 134 -7.38 11.85 -7.15
N PHE A 135 -6.81 10.65 -7.22
CA PHE A 135 -5.67 10.35 -8.09
C PHE A 135 -5.97 10.62 -9.57
N ARG A 136 -7.17 10.26 -10.04
CA ARG A 136 -7.60 10.51 -11.43
C ARG A 136 -7.84 11.98 -11.68
N LEU A 137 -8.57 12.66 -10.80
CA LEU A 137 -8.89 14.09 -10.98
C LEU A 137 -7.61 14.93 -11.00
N THR A 138 -6.77 14.78 -9.97
CA THR A 138 -5.53 15.57 -9.84
C THR A 138 -4.51 15.16 -10.89
N GLY A 139 -4.48 13.90 -11.30
CA GLY A 139 -3.66 13.42 -12.42
C GLY A 139 -4.07 14.02 -13.76
N ALA A 140 -5.38 14.10 -14.04
CA ALA A 140 -5.93 14.78 -15.21
C ALA A 140 -5.57 16.27 -15.19
N GLY A 141 -5.72 16.95 -14.04
CA GLY A 141 -5.37 18.36 -13.90
C GLY A 141 -3.89 18.66 -14.11
N ALA A 142 -2.99 17.86 -13.53
CA ALA A 142 -1.55 17.99 -13.77
C ALA A 142 -1.20 17.78 -15.25
N THR A 143 -1.86 16.82 -15.90
CA THR A 143 -1.68 16.54 -17.34
C THR A 143 -2.18 17.70 -18.19
N ALA A 144 -3.35 18.27 -17.86
CA ALA A 144 -3.91 19.43 -18.56
C ALA A 144 -2.96 20.64 -18.48
N HIS A 145 -2.45 20.92 -17.28
CA HIS A 145 -1.51 22.00 -17.05
C HIS A 145 -0.22 21.81 -17.87
N PHE A 146 0.32 20.59 -17.92
CA PHE A 146 1.51 20.28 -18.73
C PHE A 146 1.30 20.59 -20.22
N PHE A 147 0.21 20.14 -20.83
CA PHE A 147 -0.05 20.41 -22.25
C PHE A 147 -0.38 21.88 -22.52
N SER A 148 -1.02 22.57 -21.58
CA SER A 148 -1.22 24.02 -21.67
C SER A 148 0.11 24.78 -21.69
N LEU A 149 1.09 24.38 -20.86
CA LEU A 149 2.43 24.95 -20.87
C LEU A 149 3.17 24.72 -22.21
N LEU A 150 2.82 23.66 -22.95
CA LEU A 150 3.33 23.41 -24.29
C LEU A 150 2.59 24.20 -25.39
N GLY A 151 1.66 25.08 -25.02
CA GLY A 151 0.89 25.90 -25.96
C GLY A 151 -0.24 25.14 -26.66
N LEU A 152 -0.61 23.94 -26.21
CA LEU A 152 -1.75 23.22 -26.76
C LEU A 152 -3.07 23.76 -26.19
N SER A 153 -4.12 23.74 -27.01
CA SER A 153 -5.48 23.99 -26.53
C SER A 153 -5.94 22.80 -25.69
N VAL A 154 -6.24 23.04 -24.40
CA VAL A 154 -6.67 22.00 -23.46
C VAL A 154 -7.89 22.47 -22.68
N ALA A 155 -8.94 21.64 -22.64
CA ALA A 155 -10.05 21.76 -21.71
C ALA A 155 -10.10 20.55 -20.77
N GLN A 156 -10.37 20.78 -19.49
CA GLN A 156 -10.54 19.73 -18.49
C GLN A 156 -11.96 19.80 -17.91
N GLU A 157 -12.68 18.67 -17.98
CA GLU A 157 -13.98 18.47 -17.36
C GLU A 157 -13.90 17.26 -16.42
N GLY A 158 -13.56 17.52 -15.15
CA GLY A 158 -13.29 16.47 -14.18
C GLY A 158 -12.10 15.61 -14.59
N VAL A 159 -12.36 14.33 -14.91
CA VAL A 159 -11.36 13.35 -15.37
C VAL A 159 -11.27 13.24 -16.89
N HIS A 160 -12.04 14.03 -17.63
CA HIS A 160 -12.02 14.10 -19.08
C HIS A 160 -11.15 15.28 -19.54
N LEU A 161 -10.32 15.04 -20.54
CA LEU A 161 -9.42 16.00 -21.15
C LEU A 161 -9.74 16.12 -22.64
N THR A 162 -9.85 17.34 -23.15
CA THR A 162 -9.91 17.62 -24.59
C THR A 162 -8.66 18.37 -24.99
N ILE A 163 -7.73 17.73 -25.69
CA ILE A 163 -6.43 18.29 -26.08
C ILE A 163 -6.40 18.41 -27.61
N GLN A 164 -6.35 19.62 -28.15
CA GLN A 164 -6.42 19.88 -29.60
C GLN A 164 -7.63 19.19 -30.27
N GLY A 165 -8.78 19.22 -29.59
CA GLY A 165 -10.01 18.54 -30.05
C GLY A 165 -10.05 17.02 -29.80
N LEU A 166 -8.93 16.40 -29.40
CA LEU A 166 -8.88 14.99 -29.06
C LEU A 166 -9.38 14.76 -27.63
N GLN A 167 -10.45 13.97 -27.48
CA GLN A 167 -11.00 13.60 -26.17
C GLN A 167 -10.27 12.40 -25.57
N VAL A 168 -9.80 12.54 -24.33
CA VAL A 168 -9.14 11.51 -23.54
C VAL A 168 -9.80 11.43 -22.18
N SER A 169 -10.27 10.23 -21.80
CA SER A 169 -10.83 9.94 -20.47
C SER A 169 -9.79 9.25 -19.61
N VAL A 170 -9.58 9.74 -18.38
CA VAL A 170 -8.79 9.00 -17.38
C VAL A 170 -9.70 7.95 -16.73
N ASP A 171 -9.80 6.78 -17.34
CA ASP A 171 -10.71 5.70 -16.91
C ASP A 171 -10.30 5.07 -15.57
N PRO A 172 -11.18 4.28 -14.91
CA PRO A 172 -10.86 3.58 -13.65
C PRO A 172 -9.60 2.71 -13.71
N ALA A 173 -9.23 2.20 -14.89
CA ALA A 173 -7.96 1.48 -15.11
C ALA A 173 -6.71 2.35 -14.90
N CYS A 174 -6.85 3.69 -14.95
CA CYS A 174 -5.84 4.70 -14.63
C CYS A 174 -5.98 5.26 -13.21
N SER A 175 -6.67 4.55 -12.32
CA SER A 175 -6.80 4.92 -10.89
C SER A 175 -5.47 5.01 -10.15
N GLY A 176 -4.44 4.32 -10.64
CA GLY A 176 -3.14 4.24 -9.97
C GLY A 176 -3.15 3.36 -8.72
N LEU A 177 -4.25 2.66 -8.42
CA LEU A 177 -4.40 1.88 -7.20
C LEU A 177 -3.35 0.76 -7.06
N ASN A 178 -3.10 0.02 -8.14
CA ASN A 178 -2.12 -1.08 -8.13
C ASN A 178 -0.70 -0.56 -7.95
N VAL A 179 -0.40 0.59 -8.57
CA VAL A 179 0.88 1.29 -8.39
C VAL A 179 1.01 1.77 -6.96
N LEU A 180 -0.05 2.32 -6.36
CA LEU A 180 -0.07 2.75 -4.96
C LEU A 180 0.14 1.58 -4.01
N GLN A 181 -0.58 0.47 -4.18
CA GLN A 181 -0.45 -0.70 -3.31
C GLN A 181 0.95 -1.31 -3.38
N ALA A 182 1.47 -1.48 -4.60
CA ALA A 182 2.83 -1.97 -4.81
C ALA A 182 3.88 -1.01 -4.24
N ALA A 183 3.70 0.31 -4.43
CA ALA A 183 4.53 1.36 -3.85
C ALA A 183 4.59 1.27 -2.34
N LEU A 184 3.43 1.21 -1.67
CA LEU A 184 3.33 1.14 -0.22
C LEU A 184 4.01 -0.12 0.31
N LEU A 185 3.75 -1.28 -0.30
CA LEU A 185 4.27 -2.56 0.14
C LEU A 185 5.78 -2.70 -0.11
N ALA A 186 6.20 -2.62 -1.36
CA ALA A 186 7.58 -2.83 -1.76
C ALA A 186 8.46 -1.67 -1.29
N GLY A 187 7.93 -0.44 -1.33
CA GLY A 187 8.65 0.74 -0.87
C GLY A 187 8.86 0.77 0.63
N LEU A 188 7.87 0.39 1.44
CA LEU A 188 8.06 0.25 2.87
C LEU A 188 9.05 -0.87 3.19
N ALA A 189 8.97 -2.00 2.48
CA ALA A 189 9.93 -3.09 2.63
C ALA A 189 11.37 -2.64 2.38
N VAL A 190 11.60 -1.87 1.31
CA VAL A 190 12.91 -1.26 1.00
C VAL A 190 13.31 -0.25 2.08
N ALA A 191 12.39 0.61 2.51
CA ALA A 191 12.66 1.64 3.52
C ALA A 191 13.07 1.02 4.87
N VAL A 192 12.41 -0.06 5.30
CA VAL A 192 12.80 -0.78 6.51
C VAL A 192 14.14 -1.51 6.33
N ARG A 193 14.34 -2.19 5.19
CA ARG A 193 15.60 -2.91 4.91
C ARG A 193 16.82 -1.99 4.88
N ASN A 194 16.65 -0.78 4.34
CA ASN A 194 17.70 0.24 4.27
C ASN A 194 17.73 1.14 5.51
N GLU A 195 17.09 0.73 6.62
CA GLU A 195 17.12 1.44 7.89
C GLU A 195 16.57 2.88 7.85
N ARG A 196 15.78 3.23 6.82
CA ARG A 196 15.07 4.51 6.74
C ARG A 196 13.84 4.56 7.63
N VAL A 197 13.27 3.39 7.94
CA VAL A 197 12.17 3.22 8.89
C VAL A 197 12.64 2.27 10.00
N LYS A 198 12.98 2.82 11.17
CA LYS A 198 13.49 2.06 12.32
C LYS A 198 12.43 1.85 13.39
N ARG A 199 11.52 2.81 13.49
CA ARG A 199 10.44 2.87 14.47
C ARG A 199 9.12 3.07 13.75
N LEU A 200 8.02 2.71 14.40
CA LEU A 200 6.67 2.91 13.85
C LEU A 200 6.39 4.36 13.46
N GLN A 201 6.89 5.33 14.23
CA GLN A 201 6.73 6.76 13.94
C GLN A 201 7.40 7.19 12.62
N ASP A 202 8.45 6.49 12.19
CA ASP A 202 9.15 6.77 10.93
C ASP A 202 8.37 6.23 9.72
N ALA A 203 7.42 5.32 9.95
CA ALA A 203 6.67 4.69 8.88
C ALA A 203 5.68 5.66 8.22
N LEU A 204 5.04 6.55 8.99
CA LEU A 204 4.09 7.52 8.45
C LEU A 204 4.69 8.45 7.38
N PRO A 205 5.82 9.15 7.63
CA PRO A 205 6.42 9.99 6.59
C PRO A 205 6.89 9.17 5.37
N ALA A 206 7.36 7.94 5.57
CA ALA A 206 7.71 7.04 4.47
C ALA A 206 6.48 6.67 3.62
N LEU A 207 5.35 6.33 4.27
CA LEU A 207 4.09 6.01 3.58
C LEU A 207 3.56 7.23 2.81
N LEU A 208 3.56 8.42 3.41
CA LEU A 208 3.14 9.65 2.71
C LEU A 208 4.01 9.93 1.49
N THR A 209 5.32 9.72 1.60
CA THR A 209 6.25 9.84 0.48
C THR A 209 5.93 8.84 -0.63
N LEU A 210 5.59 7.59 -0.27
CA LEU A 210 5.20 6.55 -1.22
C LEU A 210 3.87 6.84 -1.91
N VAL A 211 2.89 7.41 -1.19
CA VAL A 211 1.63 7.91 -1.80
C VAL A 211 1.94 8.98 -2.84
N ALA A 212 2.79 9.96 -2.51
CA ALA A 212 3.17 11.02 -3.44
C ALA A 212 3.91 10.48 -4.68
N LEU A 213 4.82 9.52 -4.50
CA LEU A 213 5.50 8.86 -5.62
C LEU A 213 4.53 8.05 -6.50
N ALA A 214 3.58 7.34 -5.90
CA ALA A 214 2.57 6.61 -6.65
C ALA A 214 1.67 7.55 -7.46
N TRP A 215 1.31 8.71 -6.89
CA TRP A 215 0.58 9.75 -7.60
C TRP A 215 1.39 10.31 -8.78
N LEU A 216 2.66 10.67 -8.58
CA LEU A 216 3.54 11.14 -9.66
C LEU A 216 3.70 10.11 -10.78
N ALA A 217 3.85 8.84 -10.42
CA ALA A 217 3.88 7.73 -11.37
C ALA A 217 2.58 7.66 -12.18
N ASN A 218 1.43 7.84 -11.53
CA ASN A 218 0.13 7.87 -12.22
C ASN A 218 -0.01 9.08 -13.16
N VAL A 219 0.46 10.27 -12.76
CA VAL A 219 0.51 11.47 -13.62
C VAL A 219 1.35 11.17 -14.87
N ALA A 220 2.56 10.61 -14.69
CA ALA A 220 3.43 10.24 -15.80
C ALA A 220 2.76 9.23 -16.75
N ARG A 221 1.99 8.28 -16.21
CA ARG A 221 1.19 7.34 -17.02
C ARG A 221 0.15 8.06 -17.87
N ILE A 222 -0.65 8.95 -17.27
CA ILE A 222 -1.70 9.69 -17.97
C ILE A 222 -1.08 10.57 -19.07
N LEU A 223 -0.01 11.30 -18.75
CA LEU A 223 0.76 12.09 -19.71
C LEU A 223 1.22 11.26 -20.90
N MET A 224 1.85 10.12 -20.65
CA MET A 224 2.33 9.22 -21.69
C MET A 224 1.18 8.74 -22.59
N LEU A 225 0.04 8.33 -22.01
CA LEU A 225 -1.13 7.90 -22.77
C LEU A 225 -1.72 9.03 -23.62
N CYS A 226 -1.77 10.27 -23.11
CA CYS A 226 -2.18 11.43 -23.89
C CYS A 226 -1.22 11.72 -25.05
N VAL A 227 0.10 11.65 -24.82
CA VAL A 227 1.10 11.81 -25.88
C VAL A 227 0.93 10.76 -26.97
N ILE A 228 0.73 9.50 -26.60
CA ILE A 228 0.46 8.40 -27.54
C ILE A 228 -0.84 8.66 -28.30
N ALA A 229 -1.90 9.09 -27.61
CA ALA A 229 -3.18 9.37 -28.24
C ALA A 229 -3.09 10.51 -29.27
N LEU A 230 -2.32 11.57 -28.97
CA LEU A 230 -2.09 12.69 -29.89
C LEU A 230 -1.23 12.33 -31.10
N THR A 231 -0.32 11.36 -30.95
CA THR A 231 0.64 10.98 -32.01
C THR A 231 0.13 9.85 -32.90
N PHE A 232 -0.60 8.89 -32.32
CA PHE A 232 -1.03 7.66 -33.00
C PHE A 232 -2.56 7.44 -32.99
N GLY A 233 -3.32 8.34 -32.37
CA GLY A 233 -4.77 8.22 -32.22
C GLY A 233 -5.21 7.54 -30.91
N ALA A 234 -6.44 7.80 -30.49
CA ALA A 234 -7.00 7.32 -29.23
C ALA A 234 -7.10 5.79 -29.13
N ASP A 235 -7.33 5.09 -30.25
CA ASP A 235 -7.51 3.64 -30.26
C ASP A 235 -6.21 2.90 -29.92
N VAL A 236 -5.07 3.42 -30.39
CA VAL A 236 -3.74 2.88 -30.05
C VAL A 236 -3.45 3.06 -28.55
N ALA A 237 -3.83 4.21 -27.99
CA ALA A 237 -3.65 4.50 -26.56
C ALA A 237 -4.50 3.61 -25.64
N ARG A 238 -5.67 3.14 -26.11
CA ARG A 238 -6.55 2.20 -25.38
C ARG A 238 -6.15 0.73 -25.54
N GLY A 239 -5.35 0.41 -26.56
CA GLY A 239 -4.93 -0.95 -26.90
C GLY A 239 -3.79 -1.50 -26.02
N PRO A 240 -2.93 -2.39 -26.56
CA PRO A 240 -1.83 -3.04 -25.81
C PRO A 240 -0.87 -2.08 -25.10
N VAL A 241 -0.77 -0.85 -25.60
CA VAL A 241 0.05 0.21 -25.02
C VAL A 241 -0.48 0.63 -23.64
N HIS A 242 -1.79 0.55 -23.40
CA HIS A 242 -2.39 0.84 -22.11
C HIS A 242 -1.90 -0.09 -21.01
N ALA A 243 -1.87 -1.40 -21.29
CA ALA A 243 -1.41 -2.43 -20.37
C ALA A 243 0.11 -2.34 -20.14
N SER A 244 0.87 -2.21 -21.23
CA SER A 244 2.34 -2.10 -21.18
C SER A 244 2.80 -0.84 -20.45
N GLY A 245 2.05 0.26 -20.61
CA GLY A 245 2.33 1.52 -19.92
C GLY A 245 2.16 1.43 -18.40
N GLY A 246 1.21 0.62 -17.92
CA GLY A 246 1.07 0.35 -16.49
C GLY A 246 2.31 -0.34 -15.90
N LEU A 247 2.85 -1.34 -16.59
CA LEU A 247 4.06 -2.04 -16.17
C LEU A 247 5.29 -1.11 -16.18
N LEU A 248 5.46 -0.32 -17.24
CA LEU A 248 6.58 0.63 -17.36
C LEU A 248 6.60 1.62 -16.19
N VAL A 249 5.44 2.19 -15.86
CA VAL A 249 5.27 3.15 -14.77
C VAL A 249 5.53 2.49 -13.41
N LEU A 250 5.09 1.24 -13.22
CA LEU A 250 5.38 0.46 -12.01
C LEU A 250 6.88 0.23 -11.83
N VAL A 251 7.59 -0.15 -12.90
CA VAL A 251 9.05 -0.33 -12.89
C VAL A 251 9.76 0.99 -12.57
N LEU A 252 9.35 2.09 -13.21
CA LEU A 252 9.91 3.41 -12.96
C LEU A 252 9.71 3.83 -11.49
N MET A 253 8.50 3.65 -10.97
CA MET A 253 8.17 3.92 -9.58
C MET A 253 9.06 3.12 -8.63
N PHE A 254 9.22 1.82 -8.88
CA PHE A 254 10.08 0.96 -8.07
C PHE A 254 11.54 1.42 -8.08
N VAL A 255 12.08 1.80 -9.24
CA VAL A 255 13.44 2.35 -9.35
C VAL A 255 13.58 3.66 -8.56
N LEU A 256 12.59 4.55 -8.62
CA LEU A 256 12.60 5.80 -7.86
C LEU A 256 12.59 5.54 -6.34
N THR A 257 11.74 4.63 -5.89
CA THR A 257 11.66 4.23 -4.49
C THR A 257 12.96 3.59 -4.00
N LEU A 258 13.56 2.71 -4.80
CA LEU A 258 14.88 2.16 -4.51
C LEU A 258 15.91 3.27 -4.38
N LYS A 259 16.01 4.20 -5.35
CA LYS A 259 16.98 5.31 -5.28
C LYS A 259 16.77 6.20 -4.06
N LEU A 260 15.52 6.51 -3.74
CA LEU A 260 15.16 7.38 -2.62
C LEU A 260 15.57 6.75 -1.28
N PHE A 261 15.25 5.48 -1.08
CA PHE A 261 15.51 4.79 0.19
C PHE A 261 16.86 4.06 0.25
N ALA A 262 17.57 3.85 -0.86
CA ALA A 262 18.90 3.24 -0.89
C ALA A 262 20.02 4.21 -0.51
N ARG A 263 19.80 5.54 -0.58
CA ARG A 263 20.85 6.51 -0.22
C ARG A 263 21.16 6.46 1.28
N ARG A 264 22.46 6.47 1.62
CA ARG A 264 23.12 6.57 2.94
C ARG A 264 23.03 5.37 3.90
N ARG A 265 23.85 4.35 3.62
CA ARG A 265 24.81 3.87 4.62
C ARG A 265 26.09 4.69 4.44
N GLU A 266 26.24 5.81 5.14
CA GLU A 266 27.60 6.28 5.36
C GLU A 266 28.27 5.25 6.29
N PRO A 267 29.44 4.71 5.93
CA PRO A 267 30.17 3.86 6.85
C PRO A 267 30.40 4.69 8.11
N ARG A 268 29.93 4.19 9.26
CA ARG A 268 30.38 4.73 10.55
C ARG A 268 31.89 4.49 10.59
N ALA A 269 32.66 5.54 10.36
CA ALA A 269 34.07 5.58 10.68
C ALA A 269 34.25 5.48 12.20
#